data_AF-A0ABC8R8D2-F1
#
_entry.id   AF-A0ABC8R8D2-F1
#
_cell.length_a   1.000
_cell.length_b   1.000
_cell.length_c   1.000
_cell.angle_alpha   90.00
_cell.angle_beta   90.00
_cell.angle_gamma   90.00
#
_symmetry.space_group_name_H-M   'P 1'
#
loop_
_entity.id
_entity.type
_entity.pdbx_description
1 polymer ?
#
loop_
_entity_poly.entity_id
_entity_poly.type
_entity_poly.pdbx_seq_one_letter_code
_entity_poly.pdbx_strand_id
1 'polypeptide(L)'
;MTVSTIRKYLKQKLNLMDESEVDVHCCGLKLNANLTLMDIEHLWLKYRVPDHAKAKAKWDVKEIVMELGYSRNKEFKVPKEN
;
A
#
# COMPACT_ATOMS: atom_id res chain seq x y z
N MET A 1 11.35 -1.78 -4.72
CA MET A 1 10.63 -0.64 -4.10
C MET A 1 9.79 -1.17 -2.95
N THR A 2 9.81 -0.52 -1.79
CA THR A 2 9.05 -0.94 -0.60
C THR A 2 7.98 0.07 -0.23
N VAL A 3 7.09 -0.30 0.70
CA VAL A 3 6.10 0.61 1.28
C VAL A 3 6.76 1.84 1.92
N SER A 4 7.92 1.71 2.57
CA SER A 4 8.67 2.88 3.06
C SER A 4 9.02 3.86 1.93
N THR A 5 9.39 3.38 0.73
CA THR A 5 9.63 4.27 -0.42
C THR A 5 8.37 5.04 -0.82
N ILE A 6 7.20 4.37 -0.80
CA ILE A 6 5.90 5.01 -1.09
C ILE A 6 5.57 6.05 -0.03
N ARG A 7 5.78 5.72 1.26
CA ARG A 7 5.58 6.66 2.38
C ARG A 7 6.49 7.88 2.28
N LYS A 8 7.76 7.71 1.87
CA LYS A 8 8.69 8.83 1.60
C LYS A 8 8.19 9.74 0.49
N TYR A 9 7.69 9.17 -0.60
CA TYR A 9 7.08 9.94 -1.68
C TYR A 9 5.85 10.71 -1.19
N LEU A 10 4.96 10.05 -0.44
CA LEU A 10 3.75 10.68 0.11
C LEU A 10 4.10 11.77 1.13
N LYS A 11 5.12 11.58 1.96
CA LYS A 11 5.66 12.61 2.87
C LYS A 11 6.00 13.88 2.08
N GLN A 12 6.79 13.76 1.02
CA GLN A 12 7.18 14.90 0.20
C GLN A 12 5.98 15.54 -0.51
N LYS A 13 5.11 14.72 -1.12
CA LYS A 13 3.95 15.18 -1.88
C LYS A 13 2.91 15.90 -1.02
N LEU A 14 2.73 15.44 0.22
CA LEU A 14 1.72 15.94 1.16
C LEU A 14 2.33 16.90 2.20
N ASN A 15 3.62 17.22 2.08
CA ASN A 15 4.37 18.06 3.01
C ASN A 15 4.23 17.63 4.49
N LEU A 16 4.42 16.33 4.74
CA LEU A 16 4.41 15.76 6.09
C LEU A 16 5.80 15.89 6.73
N MET A 17 5.86 15.95 8.06
CA MET A 17 7.14 16.01 8.79
C MET A 17 7.82 14.65 8.77
N ASP A 18 7.07 13.56 8.90
CA ASP A 18 7.61 12.20 8.94
C ASP A 18 6.87 11.21 8.03
N GLU A 19 7.57 10.16 7.58
CA GLU A 19 6.97 9.12 6.73
C GLU A 19 6.02 8.20 7.50
N SER A 20 6.11 8.16 8.83
CA SER A 20 5.20 7.41 9.69
C SER A 20 3.86 8.12 9.93
N GLU A 21 3.71 9.37 9.50
CA GLU A 21 2.44 10.11 9.48
C GLU A 21 1.44 9.56 8.47
N VAL A 22 1.87 8.70 7.55
CA VAL A 22 1.03 8.15 6.50
C VAL A 22 1.04 6.63 6.53
N ASP A 23 -0.15 6.07 6.52
CA ASP A 23 -0.37 4.64 6.32
C ASP A 23 -0.72 4.38 4.86
N VAL A 24 -0.18 3.29 4.31
CA VAL A 24 -0.47 2.82 2.95
C VAL A 24 -1.29 1.55 3.08
N HIS A 25 -2.36 1.46 2.30
CA HIS A 25 -3.33 0.37 2.37
C HIS A 25 -3.46 -0.33 1.02
N CYS A 26 -3.74 -1.64 1.04
CA CYS A 26 -4.13 -2.42 -0.13
C CYS A 26 -5.26 -3.37 0.25
N CYS A 27 -6.31 -3.47 -0.58
CA CYS A 27 -7.49 -4.29 -0.28
C CYS A 27 -8.13 -4.03 1.11
N GLY A 28 -8.08 -2.77 1.58
CA GLY A 28 -8.58 -2.39 2.91
C GLY A 28 -7.65 -2.74 4.09
N LEU A 29 -6.48 -3.33 3.84
CA LEU A 29 -5.50 -3.69 4.87
C LEU A 29 -4.34 -2.70 4.93
N LYS A 30 -3.94 -2.30 6.14
CA LYS A 30 -2.74 -1.49 6.39
C LYS A 30 -1.48 -2.31 6.13
N LEU A 31 -0.59 -1.76 5.30
CA LEU A 31 0.64 -2.41 4.88
C LEU A 31 1.81 -2.05 5.80
N ASN A 32 2.67 -3.05 6.07
CA ASN A 32 3.93 -2.86 6.77
C ASN A 32 4.95 -2.15 5.86
N ALA A 33 5.75 -1.25 6.43
CA ALA A 33 6.77 -0.47 5.73
C ALA A 33 7.81 -1.32 4.97
N ASN A 34 8.06 -2.55 5.44
CA ASN A 34 9.06 -3.46 4.87
C ASN A 34 8.55 -4.27 3.66
N LEU A 35 7.24 -4.26 3.39
CA LEU A 35 6.69 -5.01 2.25
C LEU A 35 7.18 -4.41 0.93
N THR A 36 7.51 -5.29 -0.02
CA THR A 36 7.87 -4.90 -1.38
C THR A 36 6.63 -4.79 -2.27
N LEU A 37 6.75 -4.12 -3.41
CA LEU A 37 5.65 -4.09 -4.40
C LEU A 37 5.21 -5.49 -4.84
N MET A 38 6.13 -6.44 -4.99
CA MET A 38 5.79 -7.83 -5.35
C MET A 38 5.00 -8.51 -4.22
N ASP A 39 5.34 -8.27 -2.96
CA ASP A 39 4.58 -8.82 -1.83
C ASP A 39 3.15 -8.27 -1.79
N ILE A 40 3.00 -6.97 -2.09
CA ILE A 40 1.69 -6.31 -2.13
C ILE A 40 0.88 -6.81 -3.33
N GLU A 41 1.51 -7.05 -4.48
CA GLU A 41 0.88 -7.62 -5.67
C GLU A 41 0.35 -9.02 -5.39
N HIS A 42 1.16 -9.90 -4.78
CA HIS A 42 0.70 -11.23 -4.36
C HIS A 42 -0.49 -11.17 -3.39
N LEU A 43 -0.43 -10.26 -2.41
CA LEU A 43 -1.53 -10.03 -1.49
C LEU A 43 -2.79 -9.57 -2.24
N TRP A 44 -2.64 -8.59 -3.12
CA TRP A 44 -3.75 -8.04 -3.90
C TRP A 44 -4.39 -9.08 -4.83
N LEU A 45 -3.59 -9.88 -5.54
CA LEU A 45 -4.07 -10.98 -6.38
C LEU A 45 -4.83 -12.02 -5.56
N LYS A 46 -4.36 -12.32 -4.34
CA LYS A 46 -5.03 -13.24 -3.43
C LYS A 46 -6.39 -12.71 -2.95
N TYR A 47 -6.49 -11.41 -2.63
CA TYR A 47 -7.73 -10.80 -2.13
C TYR A 47 -8.73 -10.49 -3.25
N ARG A 48 -8.28 -10.16 -4.47
CA ARG A 48 -9.13 -9.81 -5.61
C ARG A 48 -9.71 -11.02 -6.34
N VAL A 49 -9.03 -12.17 -6.30
CA VAL A 49 -9.42 -13.35 -7.06
C VAL A 49 -9.92 -14.46 -6.14
N PRO A 50 -11.24 -14.57 -5.89
CA PRO A 50 -11.80 -15.78 -5.32
C PRO A 50 -11.47 -16.96 -6.25
N ASP A 51 -11.11 -18.13 -5.71
CA ASP A 51 -10.61 -19.28 -6.48
C ASP A 51 -11.46 -19.67 -7.69
N HIS A 52 -12.77 -19.36 -7.69
CA HIS A 52 -13.66 -19.61 -8.82
C HIS A 52 -13.42 -18.74 -10.07
N ALA A 53 -12.77 -17.57 -9.93
CA ALA A 53 -12.48 -16.65 -11.03
C ALA A 53 -11.18 -17.00 -11.78
N LYS A 54 -10.24 -17.73 -11.13
CA LYS A 54 -9.00 -18.19 -11.77
C LYS A 54 -9.24 -19.15 -12.93
N ALA A 55 -10.36 -19.87 -12.94
CA ALA A 55 -10.68 -20.89 -13.94
C ALA A 55 -11.37 -20.35 -15.22
N LYS A 56 -11.92 -19.14 -15.21
CA LYS A 56 -12.70 -18.58 -16.34
C LYS A 56 -12.11 -17.32 -16.98
N ALA A 57 -11.09 -16.74 -16.36
CA ALA A 57 -10.54 -15.46 -16.75
C ALA A 57 -9.34 -15.62 -17.68
N LYS A 58 -9.57 -15.63 -19.00
CA LYS A 58 -8.56 -15.12 -19.96
C LYS A 58 -8.47 -13.60 -19.72
N TRP A 59 -7.85 -13.18 -18.63
CA TRP A 59 -7.64 -11.76 -18.38
C TRP A 59 -6.43 -11.31 -19.17
N ASP A 60 -6.61 -10.24 -19.92
CA ASP A 60 -5.53 -9.48 -20.53
C ASP A 60 -4.74 -8.87 -19.36
N VAL A 61 -3.68 -9.56 -18.93
CA VAL A 61 -2.86 -9.23 -17.75
C VAL A 61 -2.33 -7.80 -17.81
N LYS A 62 -2.37 -7.19 -19.00
CA LYS A 62 -1.98 -5.82 -19.32
C LYS A 62 -2.86 -4.73 -18.70
N GLU A 63 -4.09 -5.02 -18.28
CA GLU A 63 -5.04 -4.00 -17.75
C GLU A 63 -5.25 -4.06 -16.23
N ILE A 64 -4.49 -4.91 -15.55
CA ILE A 64 -4.67 -5.17 -14.13
C ILE A 64 -3.80 -4.18 -13.33
N VAL A 65 -4.38 -3.01 -13.01
CA VAL A 65 -3.74 -1.98 -12.18
C VAL A 65 -3.96 -2.31 -10.69
N MET A 66 -2.86 -2.45 -9.94
CA MET A 66 -2.91 -2.56 -8.48
C MET A 66 -3.18 -1.18 -7.86
N GLU A 67 -4.28 -1.06 -7.14
CA GLU A 67 -4.67 0.17 -6.44
C GLU A 67 -4.15 0.18 -5.00
N LEU A 68 -3.48 1.27 -4.60
CA LEU A 68 -3.03 1.52 -3.23
C LEU A 68 -3.74 2.74 -2.67
N GLY A 69 -4.35 2.57 -1.49
CA GLY A 69 -4.89 3.68 -0.71
C GLY A 69 -3.85 4.24 0.25
N TYR A 70 -4.06 5.46 0.74
CA TYR A 70 -3.29 6.01 1.85
C TYR A 70 -4.20 6.82 2.78
N SER A 71 -3.80 6.92 4.05
CA SER A 71 -4.50 7.72 5.05
C SER A 71 -3.53 8.31 6.06
N ARG A 72 -3.94 9.36 6.76
CA ARG A 72 -3.12 9.93 7.84
C ARG A 72 -3.16 9.00 9.05
N ASN A 73 -1.98 8.61 9.54
CA ASN A 73 -1.82 7.78 10.71
C ASN A 73 -2.26 8.56 11.96
N LYS A 74 -3.36 8.13 12.57
CA LYS A 74 -3.94 8.77 13.77
C LYS A 74 -3.11 8.55 15.04
N GLU A 75 -2.23 7.56 15.04
CA GLU A 75 -1.37 7.24 16.18
C GLU A 75 -0.02 7.95 16.11
N PHE A 76 0.26 8.70 15.03
CA PHE A 76 1.48 9.48 14.94
C PHE A 76 1.51 10.55 16.03
N LYS A 77 2.51 10.45 16.91
CA LYS A 77 2.82 11.47 17.91
C LYS A 77 4.06 12.22 17.42
N VAL A 78 3.94 13.53 17.28
CA VAL A 78 5.11 14.40 17.03
C VAL A 78 6.10 14.14 18.17
N PRO A 79 7.38 13.81 17.89
CA PRO A 79 8.39 13.70 18.93
C PRO A 79 8.44 15.03 19.70
N LYS A 80 8.28 14.98 21.02
CA LYS A 80 8.48 16.16 21.86
C LYS A 80 9.97 16.50 21.82
N GLU A 81 10.32 17.65 21.26
CA GLU A 81 11.66 18.22 21.44
C GLU A 81 11.83 18.52 22.94
N ASN A 82 12.87 17.95 23.55
CA ASN A 82 13.35 18.28 24.88
C ASN A 82 14.41 19.36 24.79
#